data_AF-A0A925WJM9-F1
#
_entry.id   AF-A0A925WJM9-F1
#
_cell.length_a   1.000
_cell.length_b   1.000
_cell.length_c   1.000
_cell.angle_alpha   90.00
_cell.angle_beta   90.00
_cell.angle_gamma   90.00
#
_symmetry.space_group_name_H-M   'P 1'
#
loop_
_entity.id
_entity.type
_entity.pdbx_description
1 polymer ?
#
loop_
_entity_poly.entity_id
_entity_poly.type
_entity_poly.pdbx_seq_one_letter_code
_entity_poly.pdbx_strand_id
1 'polypeptide(L)' 'MNQVDQVIALTNQMSISEKTQVWEHLRRALELEAYQHMPWEAFLRLTYGSLADDPIGREQPLVADIRDDIL' A
#
# COMPACT_ATOMS: atom_id res chain seq x y z
N MET A 1 9.60 8.12 32.06
CA MET A 1 8.36 8.55 31.39
C MET A 1 8.05 7.56 30.29
N ASN A 2 6.89 6.90 30.29
CA ASN A 2 6.55 5.87 29.30
C ASN A 2 6.41 6.51 27.90
N GLN A 3 6.74 5.77 26.84
CA GLN A 3 6.60 6.23 25.46
C GLN A 3 5.14 6.59 25.13
N VAL A 4 4.18 5.86 25.69
CA VAL A 4 2.75 6.15 25.54
C VAL A 4 2.42 7.54 26.08
N ASP A 5 2.94 7.88 27.26
CA ASP A 5 2.70 9.19 27.89
C ASP A 5 3.30 10.33 27.06
N GLN A 6 4.45 10.09 26.42
CA GLN A 6 5.09 11.05 25.53
C GLN A 6 4.26 11.32 24.26
N VAL A 7 3.72 10.26 23.65
CA VAL A 7 2.86 10.38 22.46
C VAL A 7 1.56 11.11 22.79
N ILE A 8 0.95 10.83 23.95
CA ILE A 8 -0.25 11.54 24.41
C ILE A 8 0.06 13.04 24.62
N ALA A 9 1.16 13.35 25.31
CA ALA A 9 1.56 14.72 25.57
C ALA A 9 1.81 15.51 24.26
N LEU A 10 2.49 14.89 23.30
CA LEU A 10 2.73 15.48 21.98
C LEU A 10 1.42 15.68 21.21
N THR A 11 0.56 14.67 21.18
CA THR A 11 -0.74 14.72 20.49
C THR A 11 -1.64 15.82 21.06
N ASN A 12 -1.61 16.05 22.38
CA ASN A 12 -2.41 17.10 23.01
C ASN A 12 -2.01 18.52 22.59
N GLN A 13 -0.77 18.72 22.15
CA GLN A 13 -0.27 20.01 21.67
C GLN A 13 -0.63 20.29 20.20
N MET A 14 -1.14 19.28 19.48
CA MET A 14 -1.46 19.38 18.06
C MET A 14 -2.84 19.98 17.82
N SER A 15 -2.96 20.75 16.74
CA SER A 15 -4.22 21.19 16.17
C SER A 15 -5.03 20.02 15.60
N ILE A 16 -6.32 20.25 15.33
CA ILE A 16 -7.20 19.24 14.73
C ILE A 16 -6.69 18.82 13.34
N SER A 17 -6.21 19.76 12.52
CA SER A 17 -5.70 19.46 11.18
C SER A 17 -4.47 18.55 11.23
N GLU A 18 -3.54 18.81 12.15
CA GLU A 18 -2.35 17.98 12.31
C GLU A 18 -2.70 16.59 12.84
N LYS A 19 -3.65 16.48 13.77
CA LYS A 19 -4.17 15.18 14.24
C LYS A 19 -4.78 14.37 13.10
N THR A 20 -5.56 15.00 12.23
CA THR A 20 -6.15 14.34 11.05
C THR A 20 -5.07 13.84 10.08
N GLN A 21 -4.02 14.63 9.84
CA GLN A 21 -2.90 14.21 8.98
C GLN A 21 -2.15 13.01 9.57
N VAL A 22 -1.85 13.03 10.88
CA VAL A 22 -1.22 11.90 11.57
C VAL A 22 -2.10 10.66 11.51
N TRP A 23 -3.41 10.81 11.73
CA TRP A 23 -4.35 9.70 11.67
C TRP A 23 -4.37 9.05 10.29
N GLU A 24 -4.42 9.85 9.23
CA GLU A 24 -4.39 9.35 7.85
C GLU A 24 -3.06 8.64 7.53
N HIS A 25 -1.94 9.19 8.02
CA HIS A 25 -0.64 8.55 7.85
C HIS A 25 -0.57 7.18 8.57
N LEU A 26 -1.02 7.13 9.83
CA LEU A 26 -1.07 5.89 10.62
C LEU A 26 -2.01 4.86 10.00
N ARG A 27 -3.17 5.29 9.50
CA ARG A 27 -4.13 4.43 8.80
C ARG A 27 -3.46 3.74 7.61
N ARG A 28 -2.75 4.49 6.77
CA ARG A 28 -2.02 3.93 5.61
C ARG A 28 -0.90 2.99 6.02
N ALA A 29 -0.14 3.34 7.05
CA ALA A 29 0.94 2.48 7.54
C ALA A 29 0.40 1.13 8.05
N LEU A 30 -0.71 1.14 8.80
CA LEU A 30 -1.38 -0.07 9.28
C LEU A 30 -1.95 -0.91 8.14
N GLU A 31 -2.51 -0.27 7.13
CA GLU A 31 -3.03 -0.94 5.94
C GLU A 31 -1.90 -1.66 5.17
N LEU A 32 -0.76 -1.01 4.99
CA LEU A 32 0.42 -1.63 4.36
C LEU A 32 0.96 -2.80 5.18
N GLU A 33 1.09 -2.64 6.50
CA GLU A 33 1.53 -3.71 7.39
C GLU A 33 0.59 -4.92 7.31
N ALA A 34 -0.72 -4.67 7.29
CA ALA A 34 -1.72 -5.72 7.15
C ALA A 34 -1.58 -6.49 5.83
N TYR A 35 -1.25 -5.82 4.72
CA TYR A 35 -0.98 -6.48 3.44
C TYR A 35 0.33 -7.28 3.45
N GLN A 36 1.38 -6.81 4.14
CA GLN A 36 2.67 -7.52 4.20
C GLN A 36 2.56 -8.88 4.92
N HIS A 37 1.74 -8.96 5.96
CA HIS A 37 1.53 -10.21 6.71
C HIS A 37 0.42 -11.10 6.15
N MET A 38 -0.22 -10.68 5.07
CA MET A 38 -1.32 -11.40 4.46
C MET A 38 -0.80 -12.52 3.53
N PRO A 39 -1.43 -13.71 3.52
CA PRO A 39 -1.15 -14.71 2.49
C PRO A 39 -1.35 -14.13 1.09
N TRP A 40 -0.44 -14.44 0.18
CA TRP A 40 -0.43 -13.90 -1.18
C TRP A 40 -1.76 -14.11 -1.92
N GLU A 41 -2.38 -15.28 -1.78
CA GLU A 41 -3.67 -15.59 -2.41
C GLU A 41 -4.81 -14.74 -1.84
N ALA A 42 -4.75 -14.39 -0.55
CA ALA A 42 -5.74 -13.51 0.07
C ALA A 42 -5.56 -12.06 -0.39
N PHE A 43 -4.30 -11.60 -0.50
CA PHE A 43 -3.99 -10.28 -1.05
C PHE A 43 -4.49 -10.15 -2.49
N LEU A 44 -4.21 -11.15 -3.34
CA LEU A 44 -4.68 -11.17 -4.71
C LEU A 44 -6.21 -11.12 -4.78
N ARG A 45 -6.94 -11.90 -3.97
CA ARG A 45 -8.42 -11.84 -3.96
C ARG A 45 -8.97 -10.47 -3.56
N LEU A 46 -8.33 -9.77 -2.61
CA LEU A 46 -8.75 -8.45 -2.15
C LEU A 46 -8.42 -7.33 -3.15
N THR A 47 -7.32 -7.49 -3.89
CA THR A 47 -6.86 -6.50 -4.87
C THR A 47 -7.30 -6.84 -6.30
N TYR A 48 -7.92 -8.00 -6.51
CA TYR A 48 -8.44 -8.43 -7.80
C TYR A 48 -9.54 -7.45 -8.26
N GLY A 49 -9.28 -6.77 -9.38
CA GLY A 49 -10.16 -5.70 -9.88
C GLY A 49 -9.76 -4.29 -9.47
N SER A 50 -8.82 -4.08 -8.53
CA SER A 50 -8.19 -2.77 -8.31
C SER A 50 -7.16 -2.44 -9.41
N LEU A 51 -6.77 -3.43 -10.21
CA LEU A 51 -6.06 -3.28 -11.49
C LEU A 51 -7.03 -2.97 -12.65
N ALA A 52 -8.32 -2.71 -12.40
CA ALA A 52 -9.26 -2.35 -13.46
C ALA A 52 -8.88 -1.02 -14.15
N ASP A 53 -8.15 -0.16 -13.45
CA ASP A 53 -7.48 1.03 -14.01
C ASP A 53 -5.99 0.74 -14.23
N ASP A 54 -5.64 -0.40 -14.84
CA ASP A 54 -4.29 -0.63 -15.36
C ASP A 54 -3.99 0.51 -16.37
N PRO A 55 -3.12 1.49 -16.04
CA PRO A 55 -2.84 2.59 -16.96
C PRO A 55 -2.01 2.11 -18.15
N ILE A 56 -1.52 0.87 -18.09
CA ILE A 56 -0.84 0.21 -19.19
C ILE A 56 -1.93 -0.31 -20.12
N GLY A 57 -2.26 0.51 -21.12
CA GLY A 57 -2.94 0.01 -22.31
C GLY A 57 -2.16 -1.19 -22.81
N ARG A 58 -2.79 -2.37 -22.84
CA ARG A 58 -2.18 -3.58 -23.36
C ARG A 58 -2.15 -3.52 -24.89
N GLU A 59 -1.47 -2.51 -25.44
CA GLU A 59 -1.00 -2.46 -26.82
C GLU A 59 0.24 -3.38 -26.95
N GLN A 60 0.12 -4.60 -26.44
CA GLN A 60 1.17 -5.59 -26.63
C GLN A 60 1.10 -6.02 -28.10
N PRO A 61 2.22 -6.01 -28.84
CA PRO A 61 2.25 -6.60 -30.17
C PRO A 61 1.74 -8.04 -30.10
N LEU A 62 0.83 -8.43 -30.99
CA LEU A 62 0.36 -9.83 -31.10
C LEU A 62 1.47 -10.80 -31.55
N VAL A 63 2.65 -10.27 -31.84
CA VAL A 63 3.82 -11.04 -32.25
C VAL A 63 4.48 -11.57 -30.98
N ALA A 64 4.60 -12.90 -30.90
CA ALA A 64 5.32 -13.55 -29.82
C ALA A 64 6.77 -13.04 -29.77
N ASP A 65 7.26 -12.78 -28.56
CA ASP A 65 8.67 -12.52 -28.30
C ASP A 65 9.45 -13.81 -28.62
N ILE A 66 10.06 -13.87 -29.80
CA ILE A 66 10.91 -14.99 -30.22
C ILE A 66 12.26 -14.77 -29.53
N ARG A 67 12.53 -15.54 -28.49
CA ARG A 67 13.85 -15.58 -27.85
C ARG A 67 14.75 -16.47 -28.69
N ASP A 68 15.92 -15.95 -29.06
CA ASP A 68 16.95 -16.76 -29.70
C ASP A 68 17.28 -17.95 -28.80
N ASP A 69 17.38 -19.14 -29.41
CA ASP A 69 17.82 -20.34 -28.72
C ASP A 69 19.20 -20.07 -28.09
N ILE A 70 19.35 -20.38 -26.81
CA ILE A 70 20.65 -20.35 -26.14
C ILE A 70 21.47 -21.51 -26.73
N LEU A 71 22.37 -21.19 -27.66
CA LEU A 71 23.35 -22.13 -28.23
C LEU A 71 24.43 -22.54 -27.21
#